data_AF-A0A3D6BAS8-F1
#
_entry.id   AF-A0A3D6BAS8-F1
#
_cell.length_a   1.000
_cell.length_b   1.000
_cell.length_c   1.000
_cell.angle_alpha   90.00
_cell.angle_beta   90.00
_cell.angle_gamma   90.00
#
_symmetry.space_group_name_H-M   'P 1'
#
loop_
_entity.id
_entity.type
_entity.pdbx_description
1 polymer ?
#
loop_
_entity_poly.entity_id
_entity_poly.type
_entity_poly.pdbx_seq_one_letter_code
_entity_poly.pdbx_strand_id
1 'polypeptide(L)' 'MERLTTLRPKLVQSLLEECNSVKVKRLFRFLAEKLEHNWFKELQLENINLGSGERVIVKTD' A
#
# COMPACT_ATOMS: atom_id res chain seq x y z
N MET A 1 -15.56 10.62 -10.42
CA MET A 1 -14.15 11.02 -10.21
C MET A 1 -13.81 10.74 -8.75
N GLU A 2 -13.13 9.62 -8.49
CA GLU A 2 -12.88 9.15 -7.12
C GLU A 2 -11.88 10.07 -6.41
N ARG A 3 -12.24 10.51 -5.19
CA ARG A 3 -11.63 11.63 -4.46
C ARG A 3 -10.37 11.25 -3.67
N LEU A 4 -9.66 10.20 -4.08
CA LEU A 4 -8.46 9.68 -3.40
C LEU A 4 -7.14 10.27 -3.95
N THR A 5 -7.21 11.31 -4.77
CA THR A 5 -6.03 11.94 -5.38
C THR A 5 -5.08 12.58 -4.37
N THR A 6 -5.57 12.94 -3.18
CA THR A 6 -4.79 13.61 -2.12
C THR A 6 -5.00 12.93 -0.77
N LEU A 7 -4.39 11.76 -0.61
CA LEU A 7 -4.26 11.14 0.71
C LEU A 7 -3.17 11.84 1.53
N ARG A 8 -3.36 11.89 2.86
CA ARG A 8 -2.33 12.42 3.78
C ARG A 8 -1.30 11.31 4.04
N PRO A 9 -0.03 11.44 3.62
CA PRO A 9 0.96 10.38 3.76
C PRO A 9 1.11 9.89 5.20
N LYS A 10 1.15 10.82 6.17
CA LYS A 10 1.27 10.47 7.60
C LYS A 10 0.14 9.58 8.12
N LEU A 11 -1.10 9.86 7.72
CA LEU A 11 -2.25 9.06 8.13
C LEU A 11 -2.21 7.68 7.48
N VAL A 12 -1.87 7.63 6.18
CA VAL A 12 -1.73 6.37 5.44
C VAL A 12 -0.61 5.52 6.03
N GLN A 13 0.52 6.12 6.41
CA GLN A 13 1.63 5.43 7.08
C GLN A 13 1.15 4.74 8.35
N SER A 14 0.54 5.47 9.29
CA SER A 14 0.05 4.88 10.54
C SER A 14 -0.97 3.78 10.30
N LEU A 15 -1.87 3.95 9.32
CA LEU A 15 -2.84 2.90 8.97
C LEU A 15 -2.17 1.65 8.39
N LEU A 16 -1.12 1.80 7.59
CA LEU A 16 -0.38 0.68 7.01
C LEU A 16 0.51 -0.03 8.03
N GLU A 17 1.03 0.69 9.02
CA GLU A 17 1.78 0.14 10.15
C GLU A 17 0.87 -0.71 11.03
N GLU A 18 -0.26 -0.15 11.49
CA GLU A 18 -1.24 -0.81 12.36
C GLU A 18 -2.08 -1.90 11.67
N CYS A 19 -2.10 -1.93 10.33
CA CYS A 19 -2.85 -2.95 9.62
C CYS A 19 -2.25 -4.34 9.87
N ASN A 20 -3.05 -5.30 10.32
CA ASN A 20 -2.57 -6.68 10.52
C ASN A 20 -2.58 -7.52 9.22
N SER A 21 -3.24 -7.04 8.17
CA SER A 21 -3.39 -7.79 6.92
C SER A 21 -2.28 -7.47 5.93
N VAL A 22 -1.32 -8.39 5.80
CA VAL A 22 -0.24 -8.32 4.80
C VAL A 22 -0.80 -8.24 3.36
N LYS A 23 -1.95 -8.89 3.09
CA LYS A 23 -2.60 -8.84 1.76
C LYS A 23 -3.06 -7.43 1.41
N VAL A 24 -3.64 -6.71 2.38
CA VAL A 24 -4.12 -5.33 2.18
C VAL A 24 -2.95 -4.39 1.94
N LYS A 25 -1.89 -4.47 2.76
CA LYS A 25 -0.68 -3.62 2.58
C LYS A 25 -0.08 -3.79 1.18
N ARG A 26 0.01 -5.02 0.70
CA ARG A 26 0.51 -5.34 -0.65
C ARG A 26 -0.41 -4.83 -1.76
N LEU A 27 -1.72 -5.03 -1.64
CA LEU A 27 -2.68 -4.55 -2.63
C LEU A 27 -2.68 -3.03 -2.70
N PHE A 28 -2.69 -2.37 -1.55
CA PHE A 28 -2.62 -0.92 -1.46
C PHE A 28 -1.35 -0.40 -2.13
N ARG A 29 -0.19 -0.99 -1.80
CA ARG A 29 1.09 -0.67 -2.44
C ARG A 29 1.02 -0.81 -3.95
N PHE A 30 0.54 -1.95 -4.45
CA PHE A 30 0.45 -2.22 -5.89
C PHE A 30 -0.42 -1.19 -6.63
N LEU A 31 -1.56 -0.82 -6.04
CA LEU A 31 -2.45 0.19 -6.63
C LEU A 31 -1.83 1.59 -6.56
N ALA A 32 -1.21 1.96 -5.44
CA ALA A 32 -0.58 3.27 -5.27
C ALA A 32 0.63 3.45 -6.19
N GLU A 33 1.41 2.39 -6.43
CA GLU A 33 2.52 2.37 -7.37
C GLU A 33 2.03 2.52 -8.82
N LYS A 34 0.96 1.81 -9.20
CA LYS A 34 0.36 1.91 -10.54
C LYS A 34 -0.25 3.29 -10.83
N LEU A 35 -0.71 4.00 -9.80
CA LEU A 35 -1.31 5.32 -9.92
C LEU A 35 -0.31 6.47 -9.78
N GLU A 36 0.98 6.15 -9.58
CA GLU A 36 2.11 7.10 -9.52
C GLU A 36 1.85 8.33 -8.63
N HIS A 37 1.18 8.13 -7.49
CA HIS A 37 0.82 9.24 -6.62
C HIS A 37 2.05 9.88 -5.94
N ASN A 38 2.15 11.21 -5.98
CA ASN A 38 3.27 11.94 -5.37
C ASN A 38 3.42 11.67 -3.86
N TRP A 39 2.30 11.60 -3.13
CA TRP A 39 2.28 11.31 -1.68
C TRP A 39 2.76 9.90 -1.34
N PHE A 40 2.74 8.96 -2.31
CA PHE A 40 3.23 7.60 -2.09
C PHE A 40 4.75 7.57 -1.89
N LYS A 41 5.48 8.52 -2.51
CA LYS A 41 6.94 8.66 -2.34
C LYS A 41 7.32 9.14 -0.93
N GLU A 42 6.38 9.71 -0.19
CA GLU A 42 6.58 10.16 1.19
C GLU A 42 6.35 9.04 2.23
N LEU A 43 5.91 7.85 1.80
CA LEU A 43 5.71 6.71 2.69
C LEU A 43 7.03 6.01 3.01
N GLN A 44 7.22 5.65 4.27
CA GLN A 44 8.36 4.86 4.74
C GLN A 44 8.02 3.37 4.63
N LEU A 45 8.22 2.82 3.42
CA LEU A 45 7.92 1.42 3.10
C LEU A 45 8.72 0.42 3.95
N GLU A 46 9.87 0.83 4.48
CA GLU A 46 10.71 0.05 5.40
C GLU A 46 10.02 -0.29 6.73
N ASN A 47 9.14 0.60 7.21
CA ASN A 47 8.38 0.38 8.45
C ASN A 47 7.12 -0.47 8.21
N ILE A 48 6.75 -0.70 6.95
CA ILE A 48 5.55 -1.43 6.57
C ILE A 48 5.90 -2.90 6.36
N ASN A 49 5.47 -3.76 7.29
CA ASN A 49 5.66 -5.20 7.16
C ASN A 49 4.83 -5.78 6.00
N LEU A 50 5.45 -6.01 4.84
CA LEU A 50 4.85 -6.62 3.64
C LEU A 50 4.90 -8.16 3.65
N GLY A 51 5.37 -8.75 4.74
CA GLY A 51 5.63 -10.18 4.87
C GLY A 51 6.73 -10.68 3.95
N SER A 52 7.05 -11.96 4.08
CA SER A 52 8.00 -12.68 3.23
C SER A 52 7.29 -13.58 2.22
N GLY A 53 7.98 -13.85 1.10
CA GLY A 53 7.55 -14.78 0.07
C GLY A 53 6.71 -14.18 -1.08
N GLU A 54 6.71 -14.87 -2.21
CA GLU A 54 5.84 -14.55 -3.34
C GLU A 54 4.39 -14.94 -2.97
N ARG A 55 3.46 -13.98 -3.06
CA ARG A 55 2.04 -14.26 -2.79
C ARG A 55 1.23 -13.80 -3.98
N VAL A 56 0.58 -14.77 -4.59
CA VAL A 56 -0.32 -14.58 -5.72
C VAL A 56 -1.63 -13.99 -5.19
N ILE A 57 -1.99 -12.77 -5.63
CA ILE A 57 -3.25 -12.11 -5.24
C ILE A 57 -4.44 -12.75 -5.98
N VAL A 58 -4.23 -13.18 -7.23
CA VAL A 58 -5.20 -13.86 -8.10
C VAL A 58 -4.49 -15.04 -8.76
N LYS A 59 -5.01 -16.26 -8.60
CA LYS A 59 -4.54 -17.40 -9.39
C LYS A 59 -4.85 -17.12 -10.85
N THR A 60 -3.82 -17.07 -11.68
CA THR A 60 -3.96 -17.25 -13.13
C THR A 60 -4.12 -18.75 -13.37
N ASP A 61 -5.36 -19.18 -13.55
CA ASP A 61 -5.71 -20.44 -14.21
C ASP A 61 -5.78 -20.23 -15.73
#